data_AF-A0A258RRK3-F1
#
_entry.id   AF-A0A258RRK3-F1
#
_cell.length_a   1.000
_cell.length_b   1.000
_cell.length_c   1.000
_cell.angle_alpha   90.00
_cell.angle_beta   90.00
_cell.angle_gamma   90.00
#
_symmetry.space_group_name_H-M   'P 1'
#
loop_
_entity.id
_entity.type
_entity.pdbx_description
1 polymer ?
#
loop_
_entity_poly.entity_id
_entity_poly.type
_entity_poly.pdbx_seq_one_letter_code
_entity_poly.pdbx_strand_id
1 'polypeptide(L)' 'MTVAGHQTSISLEPLFWDRLRAAADAEGLPINAVVAQIDVARLGAKTPCGLASAIRLWLLARA' A
#
# COMPACT_ATOMS: atom_id res chain seq x y z
N MET A 1 1.18 12.17 2.07
CA MET A 1 -0.07 11.39 1.95
C MET A 1 -0.57 11.13 3.35
N THR A 2 -1.87 11.32 3.60
CA THR A 2 -2.49 10.98 4.90
C THR A 2 -3.14 9.61 4.76
N VAL A 3 -2.70 8.66 5.58
CA VAL A 3 -3.32 7.32 5.68
C VAL A 3 -3.94 7.23 7.07
N ALA A 4 -5.24 6.93 7.15
CA ALA A 4 -5.98 6.80 8.41
C ALA A 4 -5.83 8.00 9.39
N GLY A 5 -5.70 9.24 8.88
CA GLY A 5 -5.57 10.44 9.72
C GLY A 5 -4.14 10.71 10.24
N HIS A 6 -3.17 9.83 9.97
CA HIS A 6 -1.76 10.07 10.28
C HIS A 6 -0.99 10.47 9.01
N GLN A 7 -0.14 11.50 9.13
CA GLN A 7 0.79 11.88 8.07
C GLN A 7 1.92 10.85 8.04
N THR A 8 1.73 9.75 7.32
CA THR A 8 2.75 8.73 7.15
C THR A 8 3.61 9.06 5.93
N SER A 9 4.88 9.39 6.17
CA SER A 9 5.86 9.48 5.09
C SER A 9 6.25 8.05 4.70
N ILE A 10 5.84 7.62 3.51
CA ILE A 10 6.18 6.29 2.97
C ILE A 10 7.16 6.50 1.82
N SER A 11 8.35 5.92 1.95
CA SER A 11 9.35 5.89 0.88
C SER A 11 9.17 4.63 0.03
N LEU A 12 8.74 4.82 -1.22
CA LEU A 12 8.63 3.79 -2.25
C LEU A 12 9.42 4.23 -3.49
N GLU A 13 10.01 3.25 -4.16
CA GLU A 13 10.68 3.43 -5.44
C GLU A 13 9.65 3.81 -6.52
N PRO A 14 10.01 4.62 -7.53
CA PRO A 14 9.07 5.09 -8.56
C PRO A 14 8.25 3.96 -9.22
N LEU A 15 8.90 2.84 -9.53
CA LEU A 15 8.23 1.67 -10.11
C LEU A 15 7.08 1.15 -9.23
N PHE A 16 7.23 1.15 -7.91
CA PHE A 16 6.17 0.72 -7.01
C PHE A 16 5.05 1.76 -6.92
N TRP A 17 5.37 3.06 -7.04
CA TRP A 17 4.33 4.09 -7.12
C TRP A 17 3.47 3.95 -8.37
N ASP A 18 4.07 3.68 -9.52
CA ASP A 18 3.35 3.50 -10.78
C ASP A 18 2.45 2.26 -10.72
N ARG A 19 2.97 1.14 -10.21
CA ARG A 19 2.21 -0.10 -9.97
C ARG A 19 1.06 0.11 -8.99
N LEU A 20 1.29 0.85 -7.90
CA LEU A 20 0.27 1.16 -6.92
C LEU A 20 -0.84 2.03 -7.50
N ARG A 21 -0.49 3.00 -8.36
CA ARG A 21 -1.46 3.84 -9.06
C ARG A 21 -2.30 3.01 -10.03
N ALA A 22 -1.66 2.17 -10.84
CA ALA A 22 -2.37 1.27 -11.75
C ALA A 22 -3.32 0.30 -11.00
N ALA A 23 -2.89 -0.22 -9.84
CA ALA A 23 -3.75 -1.07 -9.02
C ALA A 23 -4.94 -0.31 -8.44
N ALA A 24 -4.73 0.93 -7.99
CA ALA A 24 -5.79 1.79 -7.48
C ALA A 24 -6.81 2.15 -8.58
N ASP A 25 -6.33 2.49 -9.78
CA ASP A 25 -7.17 2.77 -10.95
C ASP A 25 -7.98 1.53 -11.37
N ALA A 26 -7.36 0.34 -11.38
CA ALA A 26 -8.03 -0.92 -11.69
C ALA A 26 -9.12 -1.29 -10.66
N GLU A 27 -8.96 -0.92 -9.40
CA GLU A 27 -9.95 -1.13 -8.35
C GLU A 27 -10.98 0.02 -8.26
N GLY A 28 -10.80 1.11 -9.01
CA GLY A 28 -11.65 2.30 -8.91
C GLY A 28 -11.56 2.99 -7.55
N LEU A 29 -10.43 2.83 -6.85
CA LEU A 29 -10.21 3.33 -5.50
C LEU A 29 -9.12 4.40 -5.49
N PRO A 30 -9.20 5.40 -4.59
CA PRO A 30 -8.09 6.32 -4.42
C PRO A 30 -6.90 5.59 -3.76
N ILE A 31 -5.67 6.00 -4.11
CA ILE A 31 -4.44 5.34 -3.64
C ILE A 31 -4.39 5.22 -2.11
N ASN A 32 -4.86 6.24 -1.39
CA ASN A 32 -4.91 6.22 0.07
C ASN A 32 -5.82 5.11 0.63
N ALA A 33 -6.92 4.78 -0.06
CA ALA A 33 -7.80 3.69 0.33
C ALA A 33 -7.13 2.33 0.14
N VAL A 34 -6.44 2.13 -0.99
CA VAL A 34 -5.65 0.92 -1.24
C VAL A 34 -4.56 0.77 -0.17
N VAL A 35 -3.83 1.84 0.12
CA VAL A 35 -2.79 1.84 1.16
C VAL A 35 -3.37 1.55 2.54
N ALA A 36 -4.54 2.11 2.88
CA ALA A 36 -5.22 1.81 4.14
C ALA A 36 -5.66 0.35 4.25
N GLN A 37 -6.15 -0.25 3.16
CA GLN A 37 -6.48 -1.68 3.14
C GLN A 37 -5.24 -2.56 3.36
N ILE A 38 -4.13 -2.22 2.70
CA ILE A 38 -2.84 -2.91 2.90
C ILE A 38 -2.37 -2.74 4.36
N ASP A 39 -2.55 -1.55 4.94
CA ASP A 39 -2.18 -1.25 6.33
C ASP A 39 -2.99 -2.08 7.35
N VAL A 40 -4.29 -2.24 7.12
CA VAL A 40 -5.13 -3.12 7.95
C VAL A 40 -4.73 -4.59 7.76
N ALA A 41 -4.54 -5.04 6.52
CA ALA A 41 -4.20 -6.43 6.22
C ALA A 41 -2.85 -6.84 6.81
N ARG A 42 -1.83 -5.97 6.75
CA ARG A 42 -0.50 -6.28 7.29
C ARG A 42 -0.49 -6.40 8.82
N LEU A 43 -1.39 -5.71 9.52
CA LEU A 43 -1.51 -5.77 10.98
C LEU A 43 -2.14 -7.08 11.46
N GLY A 44 -2.94 -7.74 10.61
CA GLY A 44 -3.49 -9.08 10.88
C GLY A 44 -2.53 -10.24 10.59
N ALA A 45 -1.37 -9.98 9.98
CA ALA A 45 -0.40 -11.02 9.67
C ALA A 45 0.34 -11.53 10.92
N LYS A 46 0.69 -12.83 10.92
CA LYS A 46 1.45 -13.48 12.01
C LYS A 46 2.76 -12.75 12.34
N THR A 47 3.37 -12.12 11.34
CA THR A 47 4.57 -11.30 11.50
C THR A 47 4.37 -10.01 10.71
N PRO A 48 3.84 -8.95 11.35
CA PRO A 48 3.60 -7.68 10.69
C PRO A 48 4.91 -7.06 10.22
N CYS A 49 4.94 -6.56 8.99
CA CYS A 49 6.06 -5.76 8.48
C CYS A 49 5.68 -4.27 8.41
N GLY A 50 6.66 -3.41 8.15
CA GLY A 50 6.42 -2.00 7.88
C GLY A 50 5.55 -1.79 6.64
N LEU A 51 4.81 -0.68 6.59
CA LEU A 51 3.85 -0.38 5.53
C LEU A 51 4.48 -0.37 4.13
N ALA A 52 5.68 0.21 3.98
CA ALA A 52 6.37 0.22 2.70
C ALA A 52 6.70 -1.20 2.21
N SER A 53 7.14 -2.10 3.11
CA SER A 53 7.39 -3.51 2.75
C SER A 53 6.09 -4.24 2.43
N ALA A 54 5.02 -3.98 3.18
CA ALA A 54 3.71 -4.56 2.92
C ALA A 54 3.18 -4.17 1.52
N ILE A 55 3.33 -2.90 1.13
CA ILE A 55 2.94 -2.43 -0.20
C ILE A 55 3.73 -3.15 -1.29
N ARG A 56 5.06 -3.27 -1.15
CA ARG A 56 5.89 -3.99 -2.13
C ARG A 56 5.47 -5.45 -2.28
N LEU A 57 5.24 -6.14 -1.17
CA LEU A 57 4.81 -7.55 -1.16
C LEU A 57 3.41 -7.72 -1.77
N TRP A 58 2.48 -6.83 -1.43
CA TRP A 58 1.13 -6.83 -1.98
C TRP A 58 1.13 -6.62 -3.50
N LEU A 59 1.93 -5.68 -4.00
CA LEU A 59 2.08 -5.43 -5.43
C LEU A 59 2.75 -6.61 -6.16
N LEU A 60 3.71 -7.29 -5.51
CA LEU A 60 4.37 -8.48 -6.07
C LEU A 60 3.42 -9.68 -6.14
N ALA A 61 2.58 -9.89 -5.13
CA ALA A 61 1.63 -11.00 -5.07
C ALA A 61 0.49 -10.89 -6.11
N ARG A 62 0.31 -9.72 -6.72
CA ARG A 62 -0.71 -9.45 -7.75
C ARG A 62 -0.19 -9.58 -9.18
N ALA A 63 1.11 -9.77 -9.37
CA ALA A 63 1.76 -9.83 -10.68
C ALA A 63 1.53 -11.17 -11.39
#